data_AF-A0AA84ZXW3-F1
#
_entry.id   AF-A0AA84ZXW3-F1
#
_cell.length_a   1.000
_cell.length_b   1.000
_cell.length_c   1.000
_cell.angle_alpha   90.00
_cell.angle_beta   90.00
_cell.angle_gamma   90.00
#
_symmetry.space_group_name_H-M   'P 1'
#
loop_
_entity.id
_entity.type
_entity.pdbx_description
1 polymer ?
#
loop_
_entity_poly.entity_id
_entity_poly.type
_entity_poly.pdbx_seq_one_letter_code
_entity_poly.pdbx_strand_id
1 'polypeptide(L)'
;MTEQETELNFTEISEDKQETDELQEIHEEIRRASRPDESNELSLSFPDSLTNDNNERISSDIEAAEALKRREELIEKYRQCLHEQKTVKDLNLQLQTKLAEYFRRKKVEASDQQNTRSSIIGTVSDSSIDYEQKYIKYISNISDLRHQCKVMQSCYTEQINEMKTLCQKRQEEFDKAYQEFTEFKYNVGKKAINTRTGKPISSKELSSMFTTEKNKEAMVREVRLENIKLRNQLSKVEALLKSKDELSEGLHLIDFEQLKIENQTFNQKIEERNEELNKLKQKISNTVQIITHTREKLQAVLDSNACQKKILDSIDRDLSLNKDHLTKIKKTRELLKNENDKLRRSCGLLGRNALLLNYEDSFDSVVNKRQSLEETKRITANYRLQTKALTQKIKNLQNNRTAF
;
A
#
# COMPACT_ATOMS: atom_id res chain seq x y z
N MET A 1 53.40 14.53 7.21
CA MET A 1 53.18 13.33 8.05
C MET A 1 51.77 12.86 7.74
N THR A 2 51.49 12.19 6.64
CA THR A 2 52.05 10.91 6.20
C THR A 2 51.74 10.71 4.70
N GLU A 3 52.76 10.74 3.84
CA GLU A 3 52.68 10.27 2.44
C GLU A 3 53.21 8.83 2.31
N GLN A 4 53.35 8.10 3.42
CA GLN A 4 54.02 6.79 3.47
C GLN A 4 53.09 5.56 3.35
N GLU A 5 51.77 5.71 3.27
CA GLU A 5 50.85 4.53 3.22
C GLU A 5 50.42 4.14 1.80
N THR A 6 50.71 4.92 0.77
CA THR A 6 50.36 4.57 -0.63
C THR A 6 51.46 3.85 -1.39
N GLU A 7 52.71 3.80 -0.89
CA GLU A 7 53.81 3.07 -1.53
C GLU A 7 53.83 1.57 -1.20
N LEU A 8 53.26 1.16 -0.06
CA LEU A 8 53.28 -0.24 0.43
C LEU A 8 52.38 -1.18 -0.40
N ASN A 9 51.28 -0.67 -0.97
CA ASN A 9 50.34 -1.50 -1.75
C ASN A 9 50.78 -1.69 -3.22
N PHE A 10 51.71 -0.88 -3.71
CA PHE A 10 52.26 -1.05 -5.06
C PHE A 10 53.49 -1.96 -5.06
N THR A 11 54.18 -2.09 -3.90
CA THR A 11 55.32 -2.99 -3.73
C THR A 11 54.89 -4.46 -3.66
N GLU A 12 53.83 -4.80 -2.91
CA GLU A 12 53.30 -6.18 -2.85
C GLU A 12 52.80 -6.68 -4.23
N ILE A 13 52.17 -5.82 -5.04
CA ILE A 13 51.71 -6.18 -6.40
C ILE A 13 52.89 -6.34 -7.39
N SER A 14 54.01 -5.67 -7.14
CA SER A 14 55.22 -5.78 -7.95
C SER A 14 56.04 -7.02 -7.60
N GLU A 15 56.11 -7.39 -6.31
CA GLU A 15 56.73 -8.63 -5.83
C GLU A 15 55.96 -9.86 -6.33
N ASP A 16 54.62 -9.83 -6.32
CA ASP A 16 53.77 -10.91 -6.86
C ASP A 16 53.93 -11.12 -8.37
N LYS A 17 54.26 -10.06 -9.14
CA LYS A 17 54.54 -10.19 -10.58
C LYS A 17 55.92 -10.80 -10.85
N GLN A 18 56.93 -10.44 -10.05
CA GLN A 18 58.26 -11.03 -10.16
C GLN A 18 58.25 -12.52 -9.84
N GLU A 19 57.52 -12.96 -8.80
CA GLU A 19 57.36 -14.38 -8.50
C GLU A 19 56.65 -15.15 -9.62
N THR A 20 55.69 -14.52 -10.33
CA THR A 20 55.02 -15.17 -11.47
C THR A 20 55.90 -15.31 -12.71
N ASP A 21 56.86 -14.40 -12.93
CA ASP A 21 57.79 -14.44 -14.06
C ASP A 21 58.93 -15.46 -13.81
N GLU A 22 59.44 -15.55 -12.58
CA GLU A 22 60.43 -16.58 -12.19
C GLU A 22 59.86 -18.00 -12.30
N LEU A 23 58.57 -18.20 -11.97
CA LEU A 23 57.89 -19.48 -12.14
C LEU A 23 57.65 -19.86 -13.62
N GLN A 24 57.56 -18.88 -14.53
CA GLN A 24 57.45 -19.13 -15.96
C GLN A 24 58.81 -19.51 -16.58
N GLU A 25 59.90 -18.91 -16.11
CA GLU A 25 61.26 -19.22 -16.56
C GLU A 25 61.68 -20.65 -16.20
N ILE A 26 61.37 -21.08 -14.97
CA ILE A 26 61.56 -22.47 -14.50
C ILE A 26 60.73 -23.46 -15.34
N HIS A 27 59.53 -23.07 -15.78
CA HIS A 27 58.67 -23.90 -16.62
C HIS A 27 59.20 -24.03 -18.06
N GLU A 28 59.94 -23.04 -18.59
CA GLU A 28 60.60 -23.11 -19.90
C GLU A 28 61.88 -23.96 -19.87
N GLU A 29 62.65 -23.90 -18.79
CA GLU A 29 63.87 -24.70 -18.60
C GLU A 29 63.57 -26.20 -18.53
N ILE A 30 62.52 -26.58 -17.79
CA ILE A 30 62.05 -27.97 -17.71
C ILE A 30 61.58 -28.49 -19.08
N ARG A 31 61.03 -27.62 -19.95
CA ARG A 31 60.58 -28.00 -21.30
C ARG A 31 61.76 -28.23 -22.26
N ARG A 32 62.89 -27.52 -22.09
CA ARG A 32 64.11 -27.72 -22.91
C ARG A 32 64.84 -29.03 -22.57
N ALA A 33 64.81 -29.46 -21.31
CA ALA A 33 65.44 -30.71 -20.87
C ALA A 33 64.73 -32.00 -21.36
N SER A 34 63.52 -31.89 -21.93
CA SER A 34 62.73 -33.04 -22.41
C SER A 34 62.77 -33.29 -23.93
N ARG A 35 63.70 -32.71 -24.68
CA ARG A 35 63.93 -33.07 -26.10
C ARG A 35 65.02 -34.16 -26.21
N PRO A 36 64.73 -35.35 -26.75
CA PRO A 36 65.76 -36.30 -27.16
C PRO A 36 66.35 -35.88 -28.51
N ASP A 37 67.68 -35.83 -28.60
CA ASP A 37 68.45 -35.64 -29.84
C ASP A 37 68.38 -36.92 -30.71
N GLU A 38 67.99 -36.80 -31.97
CA GLU A 38 68.09 -37.84 -33.00
C GLU A 38 69.44 -37.75 -33.72
N SER A 39 70.29 -38.77 -33.64
CA SER A 39 71.24 -39.11 -34.72
C SER A 39 71.94 -40.48 -34.57
N ASN A 40 72.02 -41.17 -35.72
CA ASN A 40 72.97 -42.21 -36.16
C ASN A 40 72.75 -43.73 -35.88
N GLU A 41 72.17 -44.36 -36.91
CA GLU A 41 72.67 -45.49 -37.73
C GLU A 41 73.28 -46.79 -37.14
N LEU A 42 72.58 -47.87 -37.48
CA LEU A 42 72.93 -49.30 -37.62
C LEU A 42 74.41 -49.73 -37.74
N SER A 43 74.80 -50.77 -36.97
CA SER A 43 75.42 -51.99 -37.51
C SER A 43 75.26 -53.19 -36.55
N LEU A 44 75.06 -54.38 -37.14
CA LEU A 44 74.82 -55.67 -36.49
C LEU A 44 76.13 -56.34 -36.03
N SER A 45 76.14 -56.88 -34.80
CA SER A 45 76.81 -58.15 -34.46
C SER A 45 76.26 -58.75 -33.15
N PHE A 46 75.73 -59.97 -33.24
CA PHE A 46 75.60 -60.94 -32.13
C PHE A 46 76.94 -61.73 -32.01
N PRO A 47 77.20 -62.57 -30.99
CA PRO A 47 76.42 -62.90 -29.78
C PRO A 47 77.26 -62.95 -28.47
N ASP A 48 76.58 -62.96 -27.32
CA ASP A 48 76.60 -64.03 -26.30
C ASP A 48 76.45 -63.52 -24.86
N SER A 49 75.66 -64.28 -24.11
CA SER A 49 75.62 -64.39 -22.65
C SER A 49 74.82 -63.37 -21.82
N LEU A 50 73.92 -63.96 -21.01
CA LEU A 50 73.30 -63.52 -19.75
C LEU A 50 71.86 -62.96 -19.82
N THR A 51 70.91 -63.89 -19.71
CA THR A 51 69.48 -63.67 -19.46
C THR A 51 69.16 -63.30 -18.00
N ASN A 52 69.74 -62.20 -17.48
CA ASN A 52 69.32 -61.63 -16.20
C ASN A 52 69.13 -60.09 -16.23
N ASP A 53 69.83 -59.38 -17.12
CA ASP A 53 69.72 -57.91 -17.25
C ASP A 53 68.41 -57.42 -17.90
N ASN A 54 67.74 -58.27 -18.68
CA ASN A 54 66.49 -57.86 -19.34
C ASN A 54 65.29 -57.78 -18.38
N ASN A 55 65.25 -58.61 -17.33
CA ASN A 55 64.16 -58.54 -16.35
C ASN A 55 64.34 -57.39 -15.35
N GLU A 56 65.57 -57.04 -14.97
CA GLU A 56 65.84 -55.88 -14.12
C GLU A 56 65.64 -54.55 -14.86
N ARG A 57 66.01 -54.47 -16.15
CA ARG A 57 65.69 -53.29 -16.98
C ARG A 57 64.19 -53.10 -17.18
N ILE A 58 63.45 -54.18 -17.50
CA ILE A 58 61.99 -54.10 -17.64
C ILE A 58 61.32 -53.74 -16.31
N SER A 59 61.80 -54.26 -15.17
CA SER A 59 61.29 -53.88 -13.83
C SER A 59 61.58 -52.42 -13.50
N SER A 60 62.79 -51.94 -13.78
CA SER A 60 63.19 -50.53 -13.60
C SER A 60 62.39 -49.58 -14.51
N ASP A 61 62.12 -49.98 -15.75
CA ASP A 61 61.33 -49.20 -16.70
C ASP A 61 59.84 -49.16 -16.31
N ILE A 62 59.31 -50.24 -15.72
CA ILE A 62 57.95 -50.27 -15.15
C ILE A 62 57.86 -49.37 -13.91
N GLU A 63 58.83 -49.41 -13.00
CA GLU A 63 58.87 -48.52 -11.83
C GLU A 63 59.02 -47.05 -12.24
N ALA A 64 59.84 -46.75 -13.25
CA ALA A 64 59.99 -45.41 -13.82
C ALA A 64 58.69 -44.93 -14.49
N ALA A 65 57.97 -45.82 -15.21
CA ALA A 65 56.68 -45.51 -15.81
C ALA A 65 55.59 -45.28 -14.75
N GLU A 66 55.58 -46.02 -13.64
CA GLU A 66 54.69 -45.75 -12.52
C GLU A 66 55.02 -44.45 -11.78
N ALA A 67 56.31 -44.12 -11.63
CA ALA A 67 56.75 -42.85 -11.05
C ALA A 67 56.31 -41.65 -11.91
N LEU A 68 56.37 -41.79 -13.25
CA LEU A 68 55.85 -40.81 -14.20
C LEU A 68 54.33 -40.64 -14.06
N LYS A 69 53.57 -41.74 -13.95
CA LYS A 69 52.11 -41.66 -13.72
C LYS A 69 51.77 -40.98 -12.39
N ARG A 70 52.46 -41.31 -11.30
CA ARG A 70 52.26 -40.63 -10.00
C ARG A 70 52.61 -39.14 -10.07
N ARG A 71 53.62 -38.77 -10.85
CA ARG A 71 53.99 -37.37 -11.10
C ARG A 71 52.92 -36.65 -11.93
N GLU A 72 52.39 -37.27 -12.97
CA GLU A 72 51.28 -36.74 -13.77
C GLU A 72 50.02 -36.55 -12.93
N GLU A 73 49.66 -37.51 -12.08
CA GLU A 73 48.54 -37.41 -11.13
C GLU A 73 48.73 -36.25 -10.12
N LEU A 74 49.96 -36.03 -9.62
CA LEU A 74 50.25 -34.90 -8.73
C LEU A 74 50.11 -33.56 -9.46
N ILE A 75 50.60 -33.48 -10.70
CA ILE A 75 50.48 -32.28 -11.54
C ILE A 75 49.02 -31.99 -11.83
N GLU A 76 48.20 -33.01 -12.08
CA GLU A 76 46.77 -32.85 -12.32
C GLU A 76 46.02 -32.37 -11.07
N LYS A 77 46.33 -32.91 -9.88
CA LYS A 77 45.81 -32.40 -8.61
C LYS A 77 46.23 -30.96 -8.34
N TYR A 78 47.47 -30.60 -8.65
CA TYR A 78 47.95 -29.22 -8.52
C TYR A 78 47.20 -28.27 -9.46
N ARG A 79 46.97 -28.69 -10.72
CA ARG A 79 46.16 -27.93 -11.69
C ARG A 79 44.72 -27.75 -11.23
N GLN A 80 44.11 -28.81 -10.67
CA GLN A 80 42.77 -28.73 -10.08
C GLN A 80 42.73 -27.75 -8.92
N CYS A 81 43.70 -27.81 -8.01
CA CYS A 81 43.78 -26.90 -6.86
C CYS A 81 43.99 -25.43 -7.29
N LEU A 82 44.78 -25.18 -8.33
CA LEU A 82 44.92 -23.83 -8.92
C LEU A 82 43.61 -23.35 -9.56
N HIS A 83 42.86 -24.24 -10.22
CA HIS A 83 41.55 -23.89 -10.78
C HIS A 83 40.53 -23.57 -9.69
N GLU A 84 40.49 -24.35 -8.62
CA GLU A 84 39.68 -24.08 -7.43
C GLU A 84 40.06 -22.75 -6.78
N GLN A 85 41.37 -22.49 -6.61
CA GLN A 85 41.84 -21.21 -6.08
C GLN A 85 41.40 -20.04 -6.96
N LYS A 86 41.51 -20.17 -8.29
CA LYS A 86 41.09 -19.14 -9.24
C LYS A 86 39.58 -18.90 -9.18
N THR A 87 38.77 -19.96 -9.19
CA THR A 87 37.30 -19.84 -9.10
C THR A 87 36.85 -19.19 -7.78
N VAL A 88 37.50 -19.50 -6.66
CA VAL A 88 37.24 -18.86 -5.37
C VAL A 88 37.66 -17.38 -5.39
N LYS A 89 38.81 -17.04 -6.00
CA LYS A 89 39.25 -15.65 -6.18
C LYS A 89 38.27 -14.85 -7.06
N ASP A 90 37.83 -15.42 -8.17
CA ASP A 90 36.85 -14.81 -9.08
C ASP A 90 35.50 -14.59 -8.38
N LEU A 91 35.03 -15.57 -7.60
CA LEU A 91 33.81 -15.43 -6.79
C LEU A 91 33.95 -14.35 -5.72
N ASN A 92 35.10 -14.27 -5.04
CA ASN A 92 35.37 -13.23 -4.05
C ASN A 92 35.34 -11.84 -4.71
N LEU A 93 35.99 -11.67 -5.86
CA LEU A 93 35.97 -10.41 -6.62
C LEU A 93 34.54 -10.03 -7.06
N GLN A 94 33.73 -10.99 -7.51
CA GLN A 94 32.32 -10.76 -7.84
C GLN A 94 31.51 -10.32 -6.62
N LEU A 95 31.72 -10.94 -5.46
CA LEU A 95 31.06 -10.57 -4.21
C LEU A 95 31.48 -9.18 -3.74
N GLN A 96 32.76 -8.84 -3.83
CA GLN A 96 33.27 -7.50 -3.54
C GLN A 96 32.67 -6.45 -4.49
N THR A 97 32.55 -6.76 -5.77
CA THR A 97 31.91 -5.87 -6.76
C THR A 97 30.42 -5.67 -6.45
N LYS A 98 29.69 -6.74 -6.13
CA LYS A 98 28.28 -6.67 -5.70
C LYS A 98 28.11 -5.87 -4.41
N LEU A 99 29.01 -6.02 -3.45
CA LEU A 99 29.02 -5.22 -2.23
C LEU A 99 29.27 -3.75 -2.54
N ALA A 100 30.26 -3.43 -3.39
CA ALA A 100 30.53 -2.06 -3.81
C ALA A 100 29.33 -1.43 -4.54
N GLU A 101 28.64 -2.17 -5.40
CA GLU A 101 27.40 -1.73 -6.03
C GLU A 101 26.25 -1.54 -5.04
N TYR A 102 26.11 -2.46 -4.06
CA TYR A 102 25.12 -2.34 -3.00
C TYR A 102 25.37 -1.09 -2.15
N PHE A 103 26.62 -0.82 -1.75
CA PHE A 103 26.99 0.38 -1.03
C PHE A 103 26.82 1.65 -1.87
N ARG A 104 27.11 1.61 -3.19
CA ARG A 104 26.81 2.74 -4.10
C ARG A 104 25.30 2.98 -4.22
N ARG A 105 24.48 1.95 -4.42
CA ARG A 105 23.02 2.07 -4.49
C ARG A 105 22.44 2.57 -3.18
N LYS A 106 22.87 2.02 -2.04
CA LYS A 106 22.45 2.46 -0.71
C LYS A 106 22.87 3.91 -0.43
N LYS A 107 24.03 4.35 -0.92
CA LYS A 107 24.46 5.76 -0.84
C LYS A 107 23.57 6.68 -1.68
N VAL A 108 23.13 6.24 -2.87
CA VAL A 108 22.17 6.99 -3.71
C VAL A 108 20.79 7.03 -3.05
N GLU A 109 20.29 5.91 -2.53
CA GLU A 109 19.00 5.83 -1.80
C GLU A 109 19.02 6.69 -0.52
N ALA A 110 20.14 6.73 0.21
CA ALA A 110 20.32 7.59 1.36
C ALA A 110 20.37 9.09 0.96
N SER A 111 20.99 9.42 -0.16
CA SER A 111 20.98 10.79 -0.71
C SER A 111 19.59 11.24 -1.17
N ASP A 112 18.80 10.34 -1.80
CA ASP A 112 17.42 10.62 -2.23
C ASP A 112 16.47 10.78 -1.03
N GLN A 113 16.70 10.03 0.05
CA GLN A 113 15.97 10.17 1.32
C GLN A 113 16.43 11.40 2.13
N GLN A 114 17.67 11.88 1.95
CA GLN A 114 18.16 13.12 2.56
C GLN A 114 17.65 14.38 1.85
N ASN A 115 17.38 14.34 0.54
CA ASN A 115 16.81 15.49 -0.17
C ASN A 115 15.36 15.81 0.22
N THR A 116 14.63 14.85 0.79
CA THR A 116 13.26 15.06 1.31
C THR A 116 13.23 15.46 2.80
N ARG A 117 14.36 15.41 3.51
CA ARG A 117 14.46 15.73 4.95
C ARG A 117 15.46 16.84 5.32
N SER A 118 16.25 17.35 4.38
CA SER A 118 17.30 18.37 4.60
C SER A 118 16.79 19.80 4.83
N SER A 119 15.80 20.00 5.69
CA SER A 119 15.50 21.35 6.20
C SER A 119 15.78 21.54 7.69
N ILE A 120 16.13 20.49 8.44
CA ILE A 120 16.39 20.63 9.87
C ILE A 120 17.59 19.76 10.29
N ILE A 121 18.66 20.45 10.71
CA ILE A 121 19.84 19.98 11.45
C ILE A 121 21.00 19.42 10.61
N GLY A 122 22.02 20.25 10.47
CA GLY A 122 23.34 19.86 9.96
C GLY A 122 24.19 19.23 11.06
N THR A 123 24.59 17.98 10.84
CA THR A 123 25.82 17.33 11.35
C THR A 123 26.07 16.11 10.47
N VAL A 124 26.94 16.24 9.47
CA VAL A 124 27.04 15.32 8.31
C VAL A 124 28.22 14.34 8.39
N SER A 125 28.72 13.97 9.57
CA SER A 125 29.96 13.18 9.66
C SER A 125 29.98 11.97 10.61
N ASP A 126 28.87 11.59 11.26
CA ASP A 126 28.95 10.56 12.32
C ASP A 126 28.34 9.18 11.99
N SER A 127 27.56 9.05 10.92
CA SER A 127 26.86 7.78 10.62
C SER A 127 27.75 6.68 10.02
N SER A 128 28.94 7.01 9.50
CA SER A 128 29.89 6.01 8.98
C SER A 128 30.71 5.36 10.09
N ILE A 129 31.07 6.15 11.10
CA ILE A 129 31.87 5.73 12.26
C ILE A 129 31.04 4.81 13.17
N ASP A 130 29.73 5.00 13.26
CA ASP A 130 28.84 4.20 14.10
C ASP A 130 28.75 2.72 13.65
N TYR A 131 28.73 2.44 12.35
CA TYR A 131 28.70 1.04 11.87
C TYR A 131 30.03 0.33 12.07
N GLU A 132 31.15 1.03 11.91
CA GLU A 132 32.49 0.47 12.11
C GLU A 132 32.78 0.25 13.60
N GLN A 133 32.44 1.20 14.46
CA GLN A 133 32.53 1.03 15.92
C GLN A 133 31.62 -0.09 16.42
N LYS A 134 30.40 -0.20 15.87
CA LYS A 134 29.48 -1.29 16.19
C LYS A 134 30.02 -2.65 15.72
N TYR A 135 30.62 -2.70 14.53
CA TYR A 135 31.29 -3.90 14.02
C TYR A 135 32.47 -4.30 14.92
N ILE A 136 33.35 -3.36 15.28
CA ILE A 136 34.48 -3.59 16.19
C ILE A 136 33.97 -4.09 17.56
N LYS A 137 32.90 -3.51 18.10
CA LYS A 137 32.28 -3.96 19.34
C LYS A 137 31.72 -5.39 19.22
N TYR A 138 31.10 -5.74 18.10
CA TYR A 138 30.67 -7.12 17.86
C TYR A 138 31.84 -8.09 17.74
N ILE A 139 32.92 -7.71 17.07
CA ILE A 139 34.13 -8.54 16.95
C ILE A 139 34.80 -8.72 18.31
N SER A 140 34.90 -7.66 19.13
CA SER A 140 35.38 -7.74 20.51
C SER A 140 34.51 -8.67 21.34
N ASN A 141 33.19 -8.52 21.30
CA ASN A 141 32.27 -9.40 22.02
C ASN A 141 32.41 -10.87 21.57
N ILE A 142 32.57 -11.13 20.27
CA ILE A 142 32.80 -12.48 19.75
C ILE A 142 34.14 -13.04 20.24
N SER A 143 35.19 -12.22 20.28
CA SER A 143 36.50 -12.60 20.81
C SER A 143 36.41 -12.94 22.30
N ASP A 144 35.73 -12.13 23.09
CA ASP A 144 35.52 -12.35 24.53
C ASP A 144 34.70 -13.62 24.78
N LEU A 145 33.62 -13.83 24.03
CA LEU A 145 32.82 -15.05 24.09
C LEU A 145 33.66 -16.29 23.73
N ARG A 146 34.49 -16.20 22.69
CA ARG A 146 35.41 -17.29 22.31
C ARG A 146 36.44 -17.56 23.40
N HIS A 147 36.99 -16.52 24.01
CA HIS A 147 37.93 -16.66 25.11
C HIS A 147 37.27 -17.33 26.33
N GLN A 148 36.08 -16.87 26.72
CA GLN A 148 35.29 -17.49 27.80
C GLN A 148 34.99 -18.96 27.51
N CYS A 149 34.55 -19.30 26.30
CA CYS A 149 34.35 -20.69 25.89
C CYS A 149 35.62 -21.52 26.01
N LYS A 150 36.77 -20.99 25.60
CA LYS A 150 38.06 -21.68 25.70
C LYS A 150 38.49 -21.89 27.15
N VAL A 151 38.39 -20.87 27.99
CA VAL A 151 38.70 -20.97 29.44
C VAL A 151 37.79 -22.00 30.11
N MET A 152 36.49 -21.95 29.83
CA MET A 152 35.52 -22.90 30.36
C MET A 152 35.81 -24.34 29.88
N GLN A 153 36.19 -24.51 28.61
CA GLN A 153 36.60 -25.81 28.08
C GLN A 153 37.86 -26.35 28.79
N SER A 154 38.87 -25.51 29.00
CA SER A 154 40.08 -25.89 29.75
C SER A 154 39.76 -26.30 31.18
N CYS A 155 38.93 -25.52 31.89
CA CYS A 155 38.49 -25.82 33.25
C CYS A 155 37.73 -27.15 33.34
N TYR A 156 36.76 -27.39 32.45
CA TYR A 156 36.06 -28.69 32.42
C TYR A 156 36.99 -29.84 32.06
N THR A 157 37.96 -29.63 31.18
CA THR A 157 38.94 -30.67 30.83
C THR A 157 39.81 -31.04 32.03
N GLU A 158 40.26 -30.04 32.80
CA GLU A 158 41.01 -30.25 34.03
C GLU A 158 40.18 -31.01 35.08
N GLN A 159 38.94 -30.59 35.32
CA GLN A 159 38.03 -31.28 36.24
C GLN A 159 37.75 -32.73 35.80
N ILE A 160 37.56 -32.97 34.49
CA ILE A 160 37.39 -34.33 33.95
C ILE A 160 38.65 -35.17 34.22
N ASN A 161 39.84 -34.60 34.04
CA ASN A 161 41.09 -35.31 34.29
C ASN A 161 41.27 -35.62 35.78
N GLU A 162 40.97 -34.67 36.66
CA GLU A 162 40.99 -34.90 38.11
C GLU A 162 40.04 -36.04 38.50
N MET A 163 38.79 -36.00 38.03
CA MET A 163 37.81 -37.05 38.31
C MET A 163 38.22 -38.41 37.73
N LYS A 164 38.87 -38.45 36.56
CA LYS A 164 39.44 -39.68 35.99
C LYS A 164 40.55 -40.24 36.86
N THR A 165 41.49 -39.42 37.30
CA THR A 165 42.59 -39.87 38.17
C THR A 165 42.08 -40.39 39.51
N LEU A 166 41.07 -39.73 40.08
CA LEU A 166 40.43 -40.19 41.31
C LEU A 166 39.72 -41.53 41.10
N CYS A 167 38.97 -41.68 40.01
CA CYS A 167 38.31 -42.93 39.66
C CYS A 167 39.30 -44.08 39.50
N GLN A 168 40.43 -43.83 38.82
CA GLN A 168 41.49 -44.83 38.67
C GLN A 168 42.10 -45.25 40.01
N LYS A 169 42.42 -44.29 40.88
CA LYS A 169 42.93 -44.59 42.24
C LYS A 169 41.94 -45.46 43.04
N ARG A 170 40.66 -45.11 43.01
CA ARG A 170 39.61 -45.89 43.68
C ARG A 170 39.44 -47.29 43.09
N GLN A 171 39.58 -47.42 41.76
CA GLN A 171 39.53 -48.71 41.09
C GLN A 171 40.71 -49.60 41.51
N GLU A 172 41.93 -49.03 41.59
CA GLU A 172 43.11 -49.75 42.07
C GLU A 172 42.99 -50.19 43.53
N GLU A 173 42.45 -49.32 44.41
CA GLU A 173 42.13 -49.68 45.80
C GLU A 173 41.13 -50.85 45.87
N PHE A 174 40.07 -50.80 45.07
CA PHE A 174 39.06 -51.86 44.99
C PHE A 174 39.66 -53.16 44.48
N ASP A 175 40.46 -53.12 43.42
CA ASP A 175 41.04 -54.33 42.81
C ASP A 175 42.00 -55.02 43.78
N LYS A 176 42.80 -54.27 44.55
CA LYS A 176 43.64 -54.82 45.63
C LYS A 176 42.82 -55.49 46.72
N ALA A 177 41.82 -54.78 47.26
CA ALA A 177 40.94 -55.34 48.30
C ALA A 177 40.16 -56.57 47.80
N TYR A 178 39.76 -56.57 46.53
CA TYR A 178 39.07 -57.70 45.91
C TYR A 178 39.98 -58.91 45.71
N GLN A 179 41.25 -58.70 45.33
CA GLN A 179 42.26 -59.75 45.26
C GLN A 179 42.53 -60.36 46.64
N GLU A 180 42.79 -59.53 47.65
CA GLU A 180 43.00 -59.99 49.04
C GLU A 180 41.80 -60.79 49.56
N PHE A 181 40.58 -60.32 49.30
CA PHE A 181 39.36 -61.05 49.67
C PHE A 181 39.20 -62.37 48.91
N THR A 182 39.56 -62.41 47.63
CA THR A 182 39.51 -63.63 46.81
C THR A 182 40.52 -64.67 47.30
N GLU A 183 41.73 -64.24 47.66
CA GLU A 183 42.76 -65.10 48.26
C GLU A 183 42.31 -65.63 49.62
N PHE A 184 41.72 -64.77 50.46
CA PHE A 184 41.12 -65.19 51.73
C PHE A 184 40.04 -66.25 51.52
N LYS A 185 39.08 -66.02 50.60
CA LYS A 185 38.05 -67.00 50.25
C LYS A 185 38.67 -68.33 49.78
N TYR A 186 39.72 -68.27 48.95
CA TYR A 186 40.41 -69.47 48.45
C TYR A 186 41.08 -70.25 49.59
N ASN A 187 41.78 -69.56 50.49
CA ASN A 187 42.45 -70.16 51.64
C ASN A 187 41.48 -70.80 52.63
N VAL A 188 40.31 -70.19 52.86
CA VAL A 188 39.23 -70.78 53.67
C VAL A 188 38.60 -71.97 52.95
N GLY A 189 38.29 -71.82 51.66
CA GLY A 189 37.69 -72.88 50.84
C GLY A 189 38.55 -74.14 50.74
N LYS A 190 39.88 -74.00 50.66
CA LYS A 190 40.84 -75.12 50.68
C LYS A 190 40.78 -75.94 51.97
N LYS A 191 40.42 -75.33 53.09
CA LYS A 191 40.28 -75.99 54.41
C LYS A 191 38.89 -76.59 54.62
N ALA A 192 37.94 -76.33 53.73
CA ALA A 192 36.56 -76.76 53.86
C ALA A 192 36.36 -78.22 53.45
N ILE A 193 35.44 -78.91 54.13
CA ILE A 193 35.07 -80.30 53.89
C ILE A 193 33.64 -80.31 53.33
N ASN A 194 33.39 -81.12 52.30
CA ASN A 194 32.06 -81.25 51.73
C ASN A 194 31.15 -82.04 52.68
N THR A 195 30.05 -81.44 53.11
CA THR A 195 29.09 -82.02 54.07
C THR A 195 28.44 -83.33 53.58
N ARG A 196 28.33 -83.53 52.26
CA ARG A 196 27.69 -84.72 51.67
C ARG A 196 28.64 -85.89 51.48
N THR A 197 29.93 -85.62 51.22
CA THR A 197 30.93 -86.67 50.94
C THR A 197 31.97 -86.83 52.04
N GLY A 198 32.03 -85.92 53.03
CA GLY A 198 33.00 -85.92 54.13
C GLY A 198 34.46 -85.71 53.69
N LYS A 199 34.70 -85.46 52.40
CA LYS A 199 36.03 -85.29 51.80
C LYS A 199 36.35 -83.80 51.63
N PRO A 200 37.63 -83.41 51.71
CA PRO A 200 38.05 -82.04 51.39
C PRO A 200 37.67 -81.70 49.94
N ILE A 201 37.24 -80.47 49.72
CA ILE A 201 36.86 -79.99 48.38
C ILE A 201 38.08 -80.05 47.46
N SER A 202 37.91 -80.60 46.25
CA SER A 202 39.04 -80.68 45.31
C SER A 202 39.44 -79.29 44.81
N SER A 203 40.73 -79.06 44.62
CA SER A 203 41.21 -77.77 44.11
C SER A 203 40.61 -77.41 42.73
N LYS A 204 40.27 -78.39 41.90
CA LYS A 204 39.65 -78.15 40.58
C LYS A 204 38.20 -77.70 40.72
N GLU A 205 37.44 -78.33 41.63
CA GLU A 205 36.05 -78.00 41.90
C GLU A 205 35.93 -76.61 42.54
N LEU A 206 36.83 -76.30 43.47
CA LEU A 206 36.92 -74.97 44.10
C LEU A 206 37.20 -73.88 43.05
N SER A 207 38.16 -74.09 42.14
CA SER A 207 38.44 -73.14 41.05
C SER A 207 37.25 -72.96 40.10
N SER A 208 36.52 -74.04 39.79
CA SER A 208 35.29 -73.97 38.96
C SER A 208 34.18 -73.15 39.64
N MET A 209 34.02 -73.27 40.96
CA MET A 209 33.07 -72.46 41.72
C MET A 209 33.45 -70.98 41.70
N PHE A 210 34.73 -70.64 41.88
CA PHE A 210 35.22 -69.26 41.82
C PHE A 210 35.09 -68.63 40.44
N THR A 211 35.35 -69.38 39.36
CA THR A 211 35.13 -68.87 38.00
C THR A 211 33.64 -68.62 37.74
N THR A 212 32.77 -69.51 38.21
CA THR A 212 31.32 -69.33 38.11
C THR A 212 30.84 -68.12 38.92
N GLU A 213 31.32 -67.96 40.16
CA GLU A 213 31.03 -66.79 41.01
C GLU A 213 31.49 -65.50 40.33
N LYS A 214 32.73 -65.45 39.82
CA LYS A 214 33.28 -64.30 39.10
C LYS A 214 32.43 -63.92 37.88
N ASN A 215 31.99 -64.92 37.10
CA ASN A 215 31.13 -64.68 35.93
C ASN A 215 29.76 -64.14 36.34
N LYS A 216 29.15 -64.66 37.41
CA LYS A 216 27.88 -64.16 37.94
C LYS A 216 28.01 -62.75 38.51
N GLU A 217 29.09 -62.45 39.22
CA GLU A 217 29.38 -61.11 39.75
C GLU A 217 29.56 -60.10 38.61
N ALA A 218 30.22 -60.50 37.51
CA ALA A 218 30.34 -59.66 36.32
C ALA A 218 28.96 -59.34 35.70
N MET A 219 28.07 -60.34 35.58
CA MET A 219 26.70 -60.12 35.11
C MET A 219 25.91 -59.18 36.02
N VAL A 220 26.02 -59.35 37.35
CA VAL A 220 25.34 -58.45 38.31
C VAL A 220 25.87 -57.03 38.20
N ARG A 221 27.18 -56.86 38.05
CA ARG A 221 27.81 -55.54 37.86
C ARG A 221 27.31 -54.84 36.61
N GLU A 222 27.19 -55.56 35.50
CA GLU A 222 26.68 -55.04 34.23
C GLU A 222 25.24 -54.55 34.37
N VAL A 223 24.34 -55.39 34.89
CA VAL A 223 22.92 -55.03 35.09
C VAL A 223 22.78 -53.88 36.07
N ARG A 224 23.60 -53.83 37.12
CA ARG A 224 23.59 -52.73 38.10
C ARG A 224 24.01 -51.41 37.46
N LEU A 225 25.03 -51.43 36.61
CA LEU A 225 25.48 -50.25 35.88
C LEU A 225 24.41 -49.77 34.89
N GLU A 226 23.75 -50.69 34.20
CA GLU A 226 22.60 -50.38 33.34
C GLU A 226 21.45 -49.75 34.14
N ASN A 227 21.09 -50.31 35.31
CA ASN A 227 20.05 -49.76 36.16
C ASN A 227 20.36 -48.33 36.62
N ILE A 228 21.61 -48.06 37.03
CA ILE A 228 22.06 -46.72 37.39
C ILE A 228 21.96 -45.77 36.19
N LYS A 229 22.37 -46.22 34.99
CA LYS A 229 22.29 -45.43 33.77
C LYS A 229 20.84 -45.06 33.43
N LEU A 230 19.93 -46.03 33.51
CA LEU A 230 18.49 -45.83 33.26
C LEU A 230 17.87 -44.89 34.29
N ARG A 231 18.17 -45.05 35.58
CA ARG A 231 17.71 -44.14 36.65
C ARG A 231 18.16 -42.70 36.40
N ASN A 232 19.43 -42.51 36.02
CA ASN A 232 19.96 -41.19 35.70
C ASN A 232 19.32 -40.58 34.44
N GLN A 233 19.02 -41.41 33.42
CA GLN A 233 18.29 -40.96 32.24
C GLN A 233 16.85 -40.55 32.58
N LEU A 234 16.15 -41.37 33.37
CA LEU A 234 14.80 -41.08 33.83
C LEU A 234 14.76 -39.76 34.62
N SER A 235 15.66 -39.58 35.58
CA SER A 235 15.76 -38.33 36.34
C SER A 235 16.05 -37.11 35.46
N LYS A 236 16.88 -37.25 34.41
CA LYS A 236 17.11 -36.17 33.43
C LYS A 236 15.86 -35.85 32.63
N VAL A 237 15.14 -36.86 32.16
CA VAL A 237 13.91 -36.68 31.37
C VAL A 237 12.82 -36.06 32.23
N GLU A 238 12.67 -36.49 33.48
CA GLU A 238 11.73 -35.90 34.44
C GLU A 238 12.06 -34.43 34.73
N ALA A 239 13.35 -34.09 34.91
CA ALA A 239 13.77 -32.71 35.12
C ALA A 239 13.51 -31.83 33.89
N LEU A 240 13.71 -32.36 32.67
CA LEU A 240 13.38 -31.67 31.43
C LEU A 240 11.88 -31.49 31.26
N LEU A 241 11.08 -32.50 31.60
CA LEU A 241 9.62 -32.41 31.55
C LEU A 241 9.12 -31.33 32.51
N LYS A 242 9.62 -31.35 33.75
CA LYS A 242 9.27 -30.34 34.75
C LYS A 242 9.63 -28.92 34.33
N SER A 243 10.80 -28.70 33.71
CA SER A 243 11.16 -27.35 33.23
C SER A 243 10.30 -26.89 32.04
N LYS A 244 9.82 -27.83 31.22
CA LYS A 244 8.88 -27.54 30.13
C LYS A 244 7.49 -27.21 30.67
N ASP A 245 7.03 -27.92 31.69
CA ASP A 245 5.75 -27.66 32.35
C ASP A 245 5.76 -26.30 33.06
N GLU A 246 6.83 -25.98 33.82
CA GLU A 246 6.97 -24.68 34.51
C GLU A 246 7.01 -23.48 33.55
N LEU A 247 7.57 -23.65 32.34
CA LEU A 247 7.54 -22.61 31.30
C LEU A 247 6.13 -22.46 30.69
N SER A 248 5.33 -23.52 30.71
CA SER A 248 4.01 -23.56 30.08
C SER A 248 2.87 -23.13 31.00
N GLU A 249 3.02 -23.20 32.32
CA GLU A 249 1.87 -23.19 33.25
C GLU A 249 1.27 -21.79 33.51
N GLY A 250 1.99 -20.70 33.23
CA GLY A 250 1.51 -19.34 33.53
C GLY A 250 1.46 -18.37 32.34
N LEU A 251 2.55 -18.29 31.57
CA LEU A 251 2.70 -17.23 30.56
C LEU A 251 1.76 -17.47 29.36
N HIS A 252 1.75 -18.68 28.82
CA HIS A 252 0.98 -19.00 27.63
C HIS A 252 -0.54 -19.01 27.86
N LEU A 253 -0.99 -19.35 29.07
CA LEU A 253 -2.42 -19.37 29.39
C LEU A 253 -2.96 -17.94 29.53
N ILE A 254 -2.23 -17.05 30.20
CA ILE A 254 -2.60 -15.64 30.34
C ILE A 254 -2.59 -14.95 28.98
N ASP A 255 -1.56 -15.18 28.16
CA ASP A 255 -1.48 -14.62 26.80
C ASP A 255 -2.63 -15.12 25.92
N PHE A 256 -2.99 -16.41 26.04
CA PHE A 256 -4.12 -16.98 25.31
C PHE A 256 -5.46 -16.42 25.76
N GLU A 257 -5.68 -16.26 27.07
CA GLU A 257 -6.88 -15.62 27.61
C GLU A 257 -6.97 -14.14 27.21
N GLN A 258 -5.84 -13.42 27.23
CA GLN A 258 -5.78 -12.04 26.76
C GLN A 258 -6.16 -11.95 25.28
N LEU A 259 -5.59 -12.82 24.43
CA LEU A 259 -5.92 -12.86 23.00
C LEU A 259 -7.40 -13.16 22.77
N LYS A 260 -8.00 -14.02 23.60
CA LYS A 260 -9.42 -14.34 23.57
C LYS A 260 -10.28 -13.13 23.94
N ILE A 261 -9.91 -12.39 24.99
CA ILE A 261 -10.60 -11.16 25.40
C ILE A 261 -10.49 -10.10 24.30
N GLU A 262 -9.32 -9.92 23.70
CA GLU A 262 -9.10 -8.98 22.61
C GLU A 262 -9.92 -9.33 21.38
N ASN A 263 -9.92 -10.60 20.97
CA ASN A 263 -10.70 -11.08 19.84
C ASN A 263 -12.21 -10.84 20.06
N GLN A 264 -12.72 -11.15 21.26
CA GLN A 264 -14.11 -10.88 21.62
C GLN A 264 -14.42 -9.38 21.58
N THR A 265 -13.51 -8.53 22.09
CA THR A 265 -13.66 -7.07 22.07
C THR A 265 -13.66 -6.51 20.65
N PHE A 266 -12.81 -7.02 19.76
CA PHE A 266 -12.79 -6.61 18.36
C PHE A 266 -14.04 -7.06 17.61
N ASN A 267 -14.53 -8.28 17.86
CA ASN A 267 -15.80 -8.73 17.27
C ASN A 267 -16.97 -7.85 17.70
N GLN A 268 -17.05 -7.49 18.99
CA GLN A 268 -18.08 -6.57 19.48
C GLN A 268 -17.99 -5.20 18.78
N LYS A 269 -16.78 -4.64 18.62
CA LYS A 269 -16.59 -3.38 17.86
C LYS A 269 -17.00 -3.51 16.40
N ILE A 270 -16.70 -4.63 15.75
CA ILE A 270 -17.13 -4.88 14.36
C ILE A 270 -18.66 -4.89 14.29
N GLU A 271 -19.32 -5.54 15.24
CA GLU A 271 -20.78 -5.62 15.31
C GLU A 271 -21.41 -4.24 15.53
N GLU A 272 -20.89 -3.43 16.47
CA GLU A 272 -21.31 -2.03 16.66
C GLU A 272 -21.17 -1.20 15.38
N ARG A 273 -20.03 -1.28 14.70
CA ARG A 273 -19.81 -0.54 13.43
C ARG A 273 -20.75 -1.04 12.33
N ASN A 274 -21.03 -2.34 12.27
CA ASN A 274 -21.99 -2.90 11.32
C ASN A 274 -23.41 -2.39 11.58
N GLU A 275 -23.83 -2.28 12.84
CA GLU A 275 -25.12 -1.67 13.20
C GLU A 275 -25.18 -0.19 12.81
N GLU A 276 -24.13 0.59 13.10
CA GLU A 276 -24.02 1.99 12.69
C GLU A 276 -24.09 2.14 11.16
N LEU A 277 -23.40 1.27 10.42
CA LEU A 277 -23.42 1.23 8.96
C LEU A 277 -24.82 0.91 8.44
N ASN A 278 -25.53 -0.04 9.05
CA ASN A 278 -26.92 -0.34 8.70
C ASN A 278 -27.87 0.84 8.99
N LYS A 279 -27.70 1.54 10.13
CA LYS A 279 -28.45 2.77 10.43
C LYS A 279 -28.21 3.85 9.37
N LEU A 280 -26.97 4.02 8.91
CA LEU A 280 -26.63 4.96 7.84
C LEU A 280 -27.24 4.56 6.50
N LYS A 281 -27.17 3.28 6.12
CA LYS A 281 -27.82 2.75 4.91
C LYS A 281 -29.33 3.04 4.92
N GLN A 282 -29.99 2.82 6.06
CA GLN A 282 -31.43 3.12 6.19
C GLN A 282 -31.70 4.63 6.03
N LYS A 283 -30.88 5.49 6.64
CA LYS A 283 -31.00 6.96 6.47
C LYS A 283 -30.83 7.38 5.01
N ILE A 284 -29.86 6.79 4.29
CA ILE A 284 -29.66 7.03 2.86
C ILE A 284 -30.89 6.61 2.07
N SER A 285 -31.41 5.39 2.30
CA SER A 285 -32.62 4.90 1.62
C SER A 285 -33.83 5.82 1.83
N ASN A 286 -34.09 6.22 3.06
CA ASN A 286 -35.18 7.15 3.39
C ASN A 286 -34.96 8.51 2.72
N THR A 287 -33.73 9.02 2.70
CA THR A 287 -33.41 10.31 2.05
C THR A 287 -33.63 10.23 0.54
N VAL A 288 -33.23 9.14 -0.11
CA VAL A 288 -33.49 8.91 -1.53
C VAL A 288 -34.98 8.89 -1.81
N GLN A 289 -35.79 8.21 -0.99
CA GLN A 289 -37.26 8.22 -1.13
C GLN A 289 -37.83 9.64 -1.02
N ILE A 290 -37.39 10.43 -0.03
CA ILE A 290 -37.82 11.82 0.14
C ILE A 290 -37.44 12.68 -1.07
N ILE A 291 -36.21 12.52 -1.59
CA ILE A 291 -35.75 13.23 -2.78
C ILE A 291 -36.62 12.86 -3.98
N THR A 292 -36.91 11.58 -4.18
CA THR A 292 -37.76 11.10 -5.27
C THR A 292 -39.16 11.72 -5.18
N HIS A 293 -39.83 11.64 -4.03
CA HIS A 293 -41.14 12.25 -3.85
C HIS A 293 -41.13 13.78 -4.04
N THR A 294 -40.07 14.45 -3.61
CA THR A 294 -39.93 15.91 -3.80
C THR A 294 -39.75 16.24 -5.28
N ARG A 295 -38.99 15.43 -6.01
CA ARG A 295 -38.79 15.58 -7.46
C ARG A 295 -40.09 15.36 -8.22
N GLU A 296 -40.86 14.35 -7.87
CA GLU A 296 -42.18 14.08 -8.46
C GLU A 296 -43.16 15.23 -8.22
N LYS A 297 -43.23 15.74 -6.98
CA LYS A 297 -44.07 16.90 -6.65
C LYS A 297 -43.64 18.15 -7.41
N LEU A 298 -42.34 18.40 -7.49
CA LEU A 298 -41.79 19.52 -8.26
C LEU A 298 -42.18 19.42 -9.73
N GLN A 299 -42.04 18.25 -10.33
CA GLN A 299 -42.43 18.02 -11.72
C GLN A 299 -43.92 18.30 -11.95
N ALA A 300 -44.79 17.79 -11.07
CA ALA A 300 -46.23 18.04 -11.17
C ALA A 300 -46.58 19.54 -11.06
N VAL A 301 -45.89 20.28 -10.19
CA VAL A 301 -46.08 21.74 -10.06
C VAL A 301 -45.58 22.47 -11.30
N LEU A 302 -44.43 22.07 -11.87
CA LEU A 302 -43.91 22.66 -13.10
C LEU A 302 -44.88 22.44 -14.28
N ASP A 303 -45.43 21.24 -14.42
CA ASP A 303 -46.39 20.91 -15.46
C ASP A 303 -47.70 21.71 -15.30
N SER A 304 -48.18 21.86 -14.06
CA SER A 304 -49.35 22.69 -13.73
C SER A 304 -49.12 24.16 -14.07
N ASN A 305 -47.95 24.71 -13.70
CA ASN A 305 -47.57 26.09 -14.00
C ASN A 305 -47.44 26.31 -15.53
N ALA A 306 -46.85 25.36 -16.25
CA ALA A 306 -46.79 25.40 -17.71
C ALA A 306 -48.19 25.42 -18.35
N CYS A 307 -49.15 24.66 -17.79
CA CYS A 307 -50.54 24.68 -18.22
C CYS A 307 -51.21 26.04 -17.94
N GLN A 308 -51.07 26.57 -16.72
CA GLN A 308 -51.59 27.89 -16.34
C GLN A 308 -51.03 29.00 -17.21
N LYS A 309 -49.73 28.96 -17.53
CA LYS A 309 -49.09 29.92 -18.44
C LYS A 309 -49.71 29.89 -19.84
N LYS A 310 -50.01 28.70 -20.38
CA LYS A 310 -50.72 28.59 -21.67
C LYS A 310 -52.12 29.19 -21.62
N ILE A 311 -52.84 29.02 -20.51
CA ILE A 311 -54.17 29.61 -20.31
C ILE A 311 -54.05 31.15 -20.26
N LEU A 312 -53.07 31.67 -19.50
CA LEU A 312 -52.81 33.10 -19.41
C LEU A 312 -52.46 33.70 -20.77
N ASP A 313 -51.59 33.06 -21.54
CA ASP A 313 -51.25 33.47 -22.91
C ASP A 313 -52.49 33.49 -23.83
N SER A 314 -53.44 32.56 -23.65
CA SER A 314 -54.70 32.56 -24.40
C SER A 314 -55.59 33.75 -24.01
N ILE A 315 -55.73 34.01 -22.72
CA ILE A 315 -56.53 35.14 -22.21
C ILE A 315 -55.92 36.47 -22.65
N ASP A 316 -54.59 36.61 -22.63
CA ASP A 316 -53.91 37.82 -23.10
C ASP A 316 -54.13 38.07 -24.60
N ARG A 317 -54.16 37.00 -25.41
CA ARG A 317 -54.54 37.10 -26.84
C ARG A 317 -55.98 37.58 -26.99
N ASP A 318 -56.92 36.96 -26.28
CA ASP A 318 -58.34 37.34 -26.33
C ASP A 318 -58.56 38.78 -25.87
N LEU A 319 -57.84 39.20 -24.82
CA LEU A 319 -57.86 40.56 -24.31
C LEU A 319 -57.27 41.55 -25.31
N SER A 320 -56.20 41.19 -26.02
CA SER A 320 -55.64 42.01 -27.11
C SER A 320 -56.64 42.16 -28.26
N LEU A 321 -57.28 41.07 -28.69
CA LEU A 321 -58.33 41.11 -29.72
C LEU A 321 -59.50 42.00 -29.29
N ASN A 322 -59.97 41.84 -28.05
CA ASN A 322 -61.05 42.67 -27.51
C ASN A 322 -60.66 44.15 -27.43
N LYS A 323 -59.41 44.48 -27.08
CA LYS A 323 -58.89 45.87 -27.13
C LYS A 323 -58.91 46.42 -28.55
N ASP A 324 -58.52 45.64 -29.56
CA ASP A 324 -58.56 46.04 -30.96
C ASP A 324 -59.99 46.25 -31.45
N HIS A 325 -60.91 45.35 -31.11
CA HIS A 325 -62.35 45.48 -31.41
C HIS A 325 -62.94 46.73 -30.77
N LEU A 326 -62.66 46.97 -29.48
CA LEU A 326 -63.10 48.17 -28.78
C LEU A 326 -62.57 49.44 -29.44
N THR A 327 -61.31 49.42 -29.88
CA THR A 327 -60.69 50.55 -30.58
C THR A 327 -61.37 50.81 -31.93
N LYS A 328 -61.68 49.77 -32.70
CA LYS A 328 -62.46 49.88 -33.96
C LYS A 328 -63.86 50.45 -33.70
N ILE A 329 -64.59 49.95 -32.71
CA ILE A 329 -65.92 50.45 -32.34
C ILE A 329 -65.86 51.91 -31.87
N LYS A 330 -64.86 52.29 -31.05
CA LYS A 330 -64.68 53.69 -30.64
C LYS A 330 -64.44 54.60 -31.85
N LYS A 331 -63.65 54.17 -32.82
CA LYS A 331 -63.42 54.92 -34.07
C LYS A 331 -64.70 55.07 -34.89
N THR A 332 -65.47 54.00 -35.10
CA THR A 332 -66.73 54.07 -35.86
C THR A 332 -67.76 54.95 -35.14
N ARG A 333 -67.86 54.83 -33.81
CA ARG A 333 -68.69 55.72 -32.99
C ARG A 333 -68.30 57.18 -33.16
N GLU A 334 -67.00 57.49 -33.16
CA GLU A 334 -66.52 58.87 -33.33
C GLU A 334 -66.79 59.40 -34.75
N LEU A 335 -66.64 58.56 -35.78
CA LEU A 335 -67.01 58.90 -37.16
C LEU A 335 -68.51 59.21 -37.28
N LEU A 336 -69.38 58.33 -36.75
CA LEU A 336 -70.83 58.54 -36.74
C LEU A 336 -71.23 59.79 -35.96
N LYS A 337 -70.55 60.07 -34.83
CA LYS A 337 -70.77 61.30 -34.07
C LYS A 337 -70.39 62.53 -34.89
N ASN A 338 -69.23 62.51 -35.54
CA ASN A 338 -68.78 63.59 -36.42
C ASN A 338 -69.72 63.77 -37.63
N GLU A 339 -70.23 62.68 -38.22
CA GLU A 339 -71.24 62.74 -39.28
C GLU A 339 -72.58 63.27 -38.78
N ASN A 340 -73.04 62.86 -37.59
CA ASN A 340 -74.25 63.40 -36.97
C ASN A 340 -74.10 64.91 -36.71
N ASP A 341 -72.93 65.34 -36.21
CA ASP A 341 -72.63 66.75 -36.01
C ASP A 341 -72.58 67.53 -37.33
N LYS A 342 -72.00 66.95 -38.39
CA LYS A 342 -72.04 67.53 -39.74
C LYS A 342 -73.47 67.64 -40.28
N LEU A 343 -74.27 66.58 -40.14
CA LEU A 343 -75.68 66.58 -40.56
C LEU A 343 -76.49 67.61 -39.78
N ARG A 344 -76.30 67.70 -38.46
CA ARG A 344 -76.91 68.74 -37.62
C ARG A 344 -76.51 70.14 -38.06
N ARG A 345 -75.25 70.36 -38.49
CA ARG A 345 -74.80 71.64 -39.05
C ARG A 345 -75.44 71.91 -40.43
N SER A 346 -75.54 70.92 -41.31
CA SER A 346 -76.17 71.09 -42.63
C SER A 346 -77.68 71.26 -42.57
N CYS A 347 -78.34 70.70 -41.54
CA CYS A 347 -79.79 70.83 -41.33
C CYS A 347 -80.24 72.23 -40.87
N GLY A 348 -79.34 73.22 -40.77
CA GLY A 348 -79.69 74.63 -40.60
C GLY A 348 -80.76 74.88 -39.51
N LEU A 349 -81.86 75.51 -39.92
CA LEU A 349 -82.99 75.84 -39.05
C LEU A 349 -83.83 74.60 -38.64
N LEU A 350 -83.82 73.54 -39.47
CA LEU A 350 -84.61 72.32 -39.27
C LEU A 350 -84.17 71.53 -38.02
N GLY A 351 -82.91 71.65 -37.60
CA GLY A 351 -82.39 71.01 -36.39
C GLY A 351 -82.57 71.83 -35.11
N ARG A 352 -83.07 73.07 -35.21
CA ARG A 352 -83.23 74.01 -34.09
C ARG A 352 -84.69 74.42 -33.95
N ASN A 353 -85.51 73.50 -33.44
CA ASN A 353 -86.97 73.68 -33.30
C ASN A 353 -87.35 75.00 -32.60
N ALA A 354 -86.62 75.40 -31.55
CA ALA A 354 -86.90 76.67 -30.87
C ALA A 354 -86.68 77.91 -31.76
N LEU A 355 -85.69 77.87 -32.67
CA LEU A 355 -85.45 78.98 -33.59
C LEU A 355 -86.42 78.94 -34.78
N LEU A 356 -86.82 77.74 -35.22
CA LEU A 356 -87.87 77.55 -36.23
C LEU A 356 -89.22 78.08 -35.73
N LEU A 357 -89.65 77.70 -34.53
CA LEU A 357 -90.86 78.20 -33.87
C LEU A 357 -90.83 79.72 -33.70
N ASN A 358 -89.72 80.29 -33.23
CA ASN A 358 -89.58 81.74 -33.14
C ASN A 358 -89.66 82.43 -34.52
N TYR A 359 -89.17 81.78 -35.58
CA TYR A 359 -89.29 82.31 -36.94
C TYR A 359 -90.74 82.25 -37.44
N GLU A 360 -91.46 81.16 -37.17
CA GLU A 360 -92.90 81.04 -37.42
C GLU A 360 -93.68 82.11 -36.64
N ASP A 361 -93.44 82.26 -35.34
CA ASP A 361 -94.07 83.28 -34.50
C ASP A 361 -93.76 84.70 -34.99
N SER A 362 -92.51 84.94 -35.40
CA SER A 362 -92.10 86.24 -35.97
C SER A 362 -92.77 86.49 -37.32
N PHE A 363 -92.91 85.45 -38.15
CA PHE A 363 -93.58 85.53 -39.44
C PHE A 363 -95.07 85.82 -39.24
N ASP A 364 -95.74 85.11 -38.34
CA ASP A 364 -97.14 85.34 -37.98
C ASP A 364 -97.33 86.74 -37.37
N SER A 365 -96.40 87.20 -36.53
CA SER A 365 -96.39 88.58 -36.01
C SER A 365 -96.27 89.62 -37.12
N VAL A 366 -95.42 89.39 -38.12
CA VAL A 366 -95.26 90.27 -39.29
C VAL A 366 -96.52 90.25 -40.17
N VAL A 367 -97.13 89.08 -40.40
CA VAL A 367 -98.38 88.94 -41.15
C VAL A 367 -99.50 89.70 -40.44
N ASN A 368 -99.63 89.54 -39.12
CA ASN A 368 -100.61 90.25 -38.30
C ASN A 368 -100.38 91.76 -38.33
N LYS A 369 -99.13 92.23 -38.14
CA LYS A 369 -98.78 93.66 -38.27
C LYS A 369 -99.07 94.20 -39.66
N ARG A 370 -98.85 93.41 -40.72
CA ARG A 370 -99.16 93.80 -42.10
C ARG A 370 -100.67 93.94 -42.31
N GLN A 371 -101.48 93.06 -41.72
CA GLN A 371 -102.94 93.19 -41.72
C GLN A 371 -103.40 94.43 -40.95
N SER A 372 -102.91 94.67 -39.74
CA SER A 372 -103.22 95.88 -38.97
C SER A 372 -102.76 97.18 -39.65
N LEU A 373 -101.64 97.16 -40.37
CA LEU A 373 -101.19 98.28 -41.20
C LEU A 373 -102.19 98.54 -42.33
N GLU A 374 -102.71 97.49 -42.96
CA GLU A 374 -103.70 97.61 -44.03
C GLU A 374 -105.04 98.12 -43.51
N GLU A 375 -105.46 97.70 -42.32
CA GLU A 375 -106.61 98.27 -41.61
C GLU A 375 -106.39 99.75 -41.25
N THR A 376 -105.22 100.10 -40.74
CA THR A 376 -104.87 101.49 -40.43
C THR A 376 -104.83 102.35 -41.70
N LYS A 377 -104.34 101.81 -42.83
CA LYS A 377 -104.43 102.47 -44.13
C LYS A 377 -105.88 102.67 -44.56
N ARG A 378 -106.76 101.68 -44.37
CA ARG A 378 -108.21 101.82 -44.63
C ARG A 378 -108.84 102.91 -43.76
N ILE A 379 -108.51 102.94 -42.46
CA ILE A 379 -108.99 103.96 -41.52
C ILE A 379 -108.45 105.35 -41.93
N THR A 380 -107.18 105.47 -42.28
CA THR A 380 -106.57 106.72 -42.75
C THR A 380 -107.16 107.18 -44.07
N ALA A 381 -107.51 106.25 -44.97
CA ALA A 381 -108.23 106.54 -46.20
C ALA A 381 -109.64 107.06 -45.91
N ASN A 382 -110.36 106.45 -44.95
CA ASN A 382 -111.67 106.92 -44.50
C ASN A 382 -111.62 108.29 -43.83
N TYR A 383 -110.65 108.55 -42.95
CA TYR A 383 -110.45 109.88 -42.39
C TYR A 383 -110.03 110.89 -43.45
N ARG A 384 -109.17 110.54 -44.42
CA ARG A 384 -108.88 111.41 -45.58
C ARG A 384 -110.14 111.75 -46.38
N LEU A 385 -111.05 110.79 -46.56
CA LEU A 385 -112.35 111.02 -47.20
C LEU A 385 -113.23 111.95 -46.37
N GLN A 386 -113.29 111.78 -45.04
CA GLN A 386 -114.01 112.66 -44.13
C GLN A 386 -113.40 114.06 -44.06
N THR A 387 -112.06 114.20 -44.06
CA THR A 387 -111.38 115.50 -44.12
C THR A 387 -111.69 116.19 -45.45
N LYS A 388 -111.66 115.48 -46.59
CA LYS A 388 -112.09 116.03 -47.88
C LYS A 388 -113.55 116.50 -47.86
N ALA A 389 -114.45 115.76 -47.22
CA ALA A 389 -115.85 116.14 -47.05
C ALA A 389 -116.03 117.37 -46.14
N LEU A 390 -115.23 117.49 -45.07
CA LEU A 390 -115.19 118.66 -44.19
C LEU A 390 -114.57 119.88 -44.88
N THR A 391 -113.51 119.71 -45.68
CA THR A 391 -112.94 120.78 -46.51
C THR A 391 -113.96 121.25 -47.55
N GLN A 392 -114.76 120.37 -48.14
CA GLN A 392 -115.90 120.75 -49.01
C GLN A 392 -116.99 121.51 -48.24
N LYS A 393 -117.32 121.12 -47.00
CA LYS A 393 -118.25 121.87 -46.14
C LYS A 393 -117.74 123.25 -45.73
N ILE A 394 -116.44 123.40 -45.46
CA ILE A 394 -115.81 124.69 -45.15
C ILE A 394 -115.75 125.58 -46.41
N LYS A 395 -115.49 125.01 -47.58
CA LYS A 395 -115.53 125.72 -48.87
C LYS A 395 -116.94 126.24 -49.22
N ASN A 396 -117.98 125.48 -48.87
CA ASN A 396 -119.38 125.90 -49.06
C ASN A 396 -119.83 126.96 -48.05
N LEU A 397 -119.22 127.04 -46.85
CA LEU A 397 -119.48 128.09 -45.87
C LEU A 397 -118.73 129.41 -46.17
N GLN A 398 -117.63 129.37 -46.93
CA GLN A 398 -116.94 130.58 -47.41
C GLN A 398 -117.63 131.24 -48.61
N ASN A 399 -118.44 130.50 -49.40
CA ASN A 399 -119.20 131.07 -50.52
C ASN A 399 -120.52 131.76 -50.13
N ASN A 400 -120.97 131.65 -48.88
CA ASN A 400 -122.21 132.30 -48.39
C ASN A 400 -121.96 133.61 -47.61
N ARG A 401 -120.74 134.16 -47.63
CA ARG A 401 -120.37 135.42 -46.93
C ARG A 401 -120.01 136.59 -47.87
N THR A 402 -120.20 136.45 -49.18
CA THR A 402 -120.01 137.52 -50.18
C THR A 402 -121.30 137.76 -50.96
N ALA A 403 -122.36 138.12 -50.23
CA ALA A 403 -123.57 138.75 -50.76
C ALA A 403 -124.12 139.69 -49.69
N PHE A 404 -123.40 140.79 -49.46
CA PHE A 404 -123.91 142.12 -49.12
C PHE A 404 -122.86 143.16 -49.50
#